data_AF-A0ABD1JG63-F1
#
_entry.id   AF-A0ABD1JG63-F1
#
_cell.length_a   1.000
_cell.length_b   1.000
_cell.length_c   1.000
_cell.angle_alpha   90.00
_cell.angle_beta   90.00
_cell.angle_gamma   90.00
#
_symmetry.space_group_name_H-M   'P 1'
#
loop_
_entity.id
_entity.type
_entity.pdbx_description
1 polymer ?
#
loop_
_entity_poly.entity_id
_entity_poly.type
_entity_poly.pdbx_seq_one_letter_code
_entity_poly.pdbx_strand_id
1 'polypeptide(L)'
;MKVRSLSLLFVHERPTHIGIVMQSSNGVNSLGSNSCALVPYICQCISCALVPHICQYQCVSQPGGYACVCPDGYQLQAERLCEDRNECESGRYCQADQMCWNYHGGYRCFPRNPCREPYTAIAEGRCACRSDVAACRGLPSSMVYKYMSITSGRTLPADLFQVASTDASSSMIHNFNIVSGNDRQEFYLRSISGRSAMLVMSRPLQGPREAVVDIEMTTHNTALNYRSSAILRLTIIIGAYPF
;
A
#
# COMPACT_ATOMS: atom_id res chain seq x y z
N MET A 1 15.59 -13.21 16.88
CA MET A 1 15.74 -11.76 16.64
C MET A 1 14.39 -11.08 16.84
N LYS A 2 14.37 -9.96 17.56
CA LYS A 2 13.18 -9.32 18.15
C LYS A 2 12.13 -8.94 17.09
N VAL A 3 10.99 -9.62 17.12
CA VAL A 3 9.72 -9.13 16.54
C VAL A 3 9.29 -7.95 17.40
N ARG A 4 9.40 -6.72 16.89
CA ARG A 4 8.71 -5.58 17.50
C ARG A 4 7.23 -5.75 17.20
N SER A 5 6.52 -6.33 18.16
CA SER A 5 5.08 -6.15 18.34
C SER A 5 4.81 -4.65 18.24
N LEU A 6 4.16 -4.21 17.15
CA LEU A 6 3.54 -2.89 17.11
C LEU A 6 2.37 -2.97 18.08
N SER A 7 2.65 -2.57 19.32
CA SER A 7 1.64 -2.29 20.32
C SER A 7 0.60 -1.37 19.71
N LEU A 8 -0.67 -1.75 19.79
CA LEU A 8 -1.80 -0.85 19.55
C LEU A 8 -1.64 0.35 20.48
N LEU A 9 -1.09 1.44 19.96
CA LEU A 9 -1.30 2.77 20.53
C LEU A 9 -2.71 3.19 20.14
N PHE A 10 -3.69 2.75 20.91
CA PHE A 10 -4.92 3.52 21.08
C PHE A 10 -4.52 4.81 21.79
N VAL A 11 -4.07 5.81 21.03
CA VAL A 11 -4.06 7.18 21.52
C VAL A 11 -5.53 7.58 21.60
N HIS A 12 -6.03 7.66 22.83
CA HIS A 12 -7.33 8.24 23.14
C HIS A 12 -7.20 9.77 22.99
N GLU A 13 -7.06 10.25 21.75
CA GLU A 13 -7.25 11.66 21.44
C GLU A 13 -8.74 11.93 21.28
N ARG A 14 -9.24 12.95 21.99
CA ARG A 14 -10.64 13.38 21.95
C ARG A 14 -11.03 13.69 20.49
N PRO A 15 -12.09 13.08 19.91
CA PRO A 15 -12.39 13.29 18.51
C PRO A 15 -13.18 14.59 18.35
N THR A 16 -12.49 15.70 18.12
CA THR A 16 -13.17 16.93 17.64
C THR A 16 -13.52 16.85 16.16
N HIS A 17 -13.09 15.80 15.43
CA HIS A 17 -13.29 15.66 13.98
C HIS A 17 -13.61 14.23 13.56
N ILE A 18 -14.60 14.08 12.67
CA ILE A 18 -14.93 12.82 11.98
C ILE A 18 -13.85 12.57 10.91
N GLY A 19 -13.16 11.43 10.97
CA GLY A 19 -12.06 11.08 10.08
C GLY A 19 -12.17 9.68 9.48
N ILE A 20 -11.39 9.44 8.43
CA ILE A 20 -11.22 8.12 7.80
C ILE A 20 -9.88 7.53 8.26
N VAL A 21 -9.89 6.24 8.57
CA VAL A 21 -8.69 5.46 8.88
C VAL A 21 -8.59 4.24 7.98
N MET A 22 -7.35 3.80 7.74
CA MET A 22 -7.04 2.55 7.06
C MET A 22 -6.63 1.48 8.09
N GLN A 23 -7.07 0.24 7.89
CA GLN A 23 -6.71 -0.93 8.69
C GLN A 23 -6.09 -2.03 7.81
N SER A 24 -5.07 -2.71 8.32
CA SER A 24 -4.34 -3.80 7.64
C SER A 24 -5.20 -5.07 7.53
N SER A 25 -5.24 -5.71 6.35
CA SER A 25 -5.78 -7.06 6.16
C SER A 25 -4.69 -8.10 6.42
N ASN A 26 -4.93 -9.05 7.34
CA ASN A 26 -4.01 -10.15 7.62
C ASN A 26 -3.89 -11.08 6.39
N GLY A 27 -2.70 -11.13 5.78
CA GLY A 27 -2.35 -12.05 4.70
C GLY A 27 -1.57 -13.27 5.22
N VAL A 28 -2.02 -14.46 4.83
CA VAL A 28 -1.50 -15.77 5.22
C VAL A 28 -0.21 -16.10 4.47
N ASN A 29 0.84 -16.52 5.18
CA ASN A 29 2.05 -17.08 4.57
C ASN A 29 1.86 -18.59 4.30
N SER A 30 1.87 -18.97 3.03
CA SER A 30 1.97 -20.35 2.59
C SER A 30 3.39 -20.89 2.81
N LEU A 31 3.54 -21.83 3.75
CA LEU A 31 4.72 -22.69 3.85
C LEU A 31 4.54 -23.89 2.91
N GLY A 32 5.30 -23.88 1.80
CA GLY A 32 5.48 -25.02 0.93
C GLY A 32 6.96 -25.40 0.89
N SER A 33 7.38 -26.26 1.81
CA SER A 33 8.70 -26.88 1.84
C SER A 33 8.74 -28.05 0.85
N ASN A 34 9.60 -28.01 -0.16
CA ASN A 34 9.98 -29.20 -0.92
C ASN A 34 11.49 -29.39 -0.83
N SER A 35 11.88 -30.46 -0.13
CA SER A 35 13.25 -30.97 -0.04
C SER A 35 13.57 -31.77 -1.31
N CYS A 36 14.72 -31.52 -1.93
CA CYS A 36 15.34 -32.45 -2.87
C CYS A 36 16.76 -32.79 -2.39
N ALA A 37 16.98 -34.08 -2.11
CA ALA A 37 18.28 -34.65 -1.78
C ALA A 37 19.12 -34.86 -3.06
N LEU A 38 20.43 -34.60 -2.96
CA LEU A 38 21.41 -34.78 -4.03
C LEU A 38 22.04 -36.18 -3.98
N VAL A 39 22.14 -36.83 -5.14
CA VAL A 39 22.90 -38.08 -5.36
C VAL A 39 24.31 -37.70 -5.84
N PRO A 40 25.41 -38.35 -5.38
CA PRO A 40 26.76 -38.00 -5.78
C PRO A 40 27.13 -38.64 -7.13
N TYR A 41 28.01 -37.95 -7.88
CA TYR A 41 28.63 -38.33 -9.16
C TYR A 41 27.88 -38.04 -10.47
N ILE A 42 27.73 -36.76 -10.88
CA ILE A 42 27.93 -36.34 -12.28
C ILE A 42 28.46 -34.89 -12.27
N CYS A 43 29.51 -34.61 -13.04
CA CYS A 43 29.94 -33.24 -13.36
C CYS A 43 28.97 -32.64 -14.40
N GLN A 44 27.76 -32.32 -13.97
CA GLN A 44 26.72 -31.82 -14.86
C GLN A 44 26.77 -30.29 -14.84
N CYS A 45 27.07 -29.67 -15.98
CA CYS A 45 26.81 -28.26 -16.18
C CYS A 45 25.31 -28.04 -16.01
N ILE A 46 24.86 -27.62 -14.83
CA ILE A 46 23.49 -27.18 -14.61
C ILE A 46 23.34 -25.94 -15.50
N SER A 47 22.77 -26.12 -16.68
CA SER A 47 22.48 -25.04 -17.62
C SER A 47 21.06 -24.56 -17.38
N CYS A 48 20.76 -23.32 -17.78
CA CYS A 48 19.41 -22.77 -17.69
C CYS A 48 18.36 -23.59 -18.45
N ALA A 49 18.77 -24.49 -19.35
CA ALA A 49 17.89 -25.37 -20.13
C ALA A 49 17.49 -26.65 -19.38
N LEU A 50 18.24 -27.08 -18.37
CA LEU A 50 18.01 -28.34 -17.65
C LEU A 50 16.98 -28.21 -16.52
N VAL A 51 16.86 -27.02 -15.93
CA VAL A 51 15.92 -26.75 -14.83
C VAL A 51 15.18 -25.45 -15.12
N PRO A 52 14.01 -25.51 -15.78
CA PRO A 52 13.17 -24.32 -15.94
C PRO A 52 12.79 -23.76 -14.56
N HIS A 53 12.80 -22.43 -14.43
CA HIS A 53 12.50 -21.71 -13.18
C HIS A 53 13.51 -21.87 -12.02
N ILE A 54 14.79 -22.18 -12.31
CA ILE A 54 15.84 -22.23 -11.28
C ILE A 54 16.13 -20.87 -10.62
N CYS A 55 15.89 -19.79 -11.35
CA CYS A 55 16.03 -18.41 -10.89
C CYS A 55 14.66 -17.74 -10.81
N GLN A 56 14.48 -16.84 -9.84
CA GLN A 56 13.24 -16.07 -9.70
C GLN A 56 13.00 -15.09 -10.85
N TYR A 57 14.07 -14.51 -11.41
CA TYR A 57 13.99 -13.56 -12.53
C TYR A 57 14.66 -14.10 -13.81
N GLN A 58 15.99 -14.06 -13.89
CA GLN A 58 16.72 -14.44 -15.10
C GLN A 58 17.87 -15.40 -14.77
N CYS A 59 17.97 -16.48 -15.55
CA CYS A 59 19.10 -17.39 -15.51
C CYS A 59 20.06 -17.09 -16.65
N VAL A 60 21.36 -16.99 -16.35
CA VAL A 60 22.42 -16.85 -17.34
C VAL A 60 23.37 -18.03 -17.23
N SER A 61 23.70 -18.67 -18.36
CA SER A 61 24.67 -19.77 -18.36
C SER A 61 26.08 -19.21 -18.30
N GLN A 62 26.94 -19.80 -17.48
CA GLN A 62 28.33 -19.39 -17.31
C GLN A 62 29.26 -20.61 -17.45
N PRO A 63 30.53 -20.44 -17.85
CA PRO A 63 31.47 -21.56 -17.90
C PRO A 63 31.55 -22.26 -16.53
N GLY A 64 31.16 -23.54 -16.47
CA GLY A 64 31.11 -24.32 -15.23
C GLY A 64 29.76 -24.30 -14.48
N GLY A 65 28.70 -23.65 -15.00
CA GLY A 65 27.37 -23.70 -14.38
C GLY A 65 26.38 -22.64 -14.86
N TYR A 66 25.63 -22.07 -13.93
CA TYR A 66 24.66 -21.00 -14.15
C TYR A 66 24.77 -19.95 -13.04
N ALA A 67 24.34 -18.73 -13.34
CA ALA A 67 24.12 -17.69 -12.35
C ALA A 67 22.71 -17.12 -12.51
N CYS A 68 22.10 -16.76 -11.39
CA CYS A 68 20.86 -16.00 -11.39
C CYS A 68 21.16 -14.51 -11.34
N VAL A 69 20.45 -13.73 -12.15
CA VAL A 69 20.56 -12.28 -12.22
C VAL A 69 19.20 -11.70 -11.82
N CYS A 70 19.26 -10.64 -11.02
CA CYS A 70 18.10 -9.87 -10.59
C CYS A 70 18.00 -8.56 -11.38
N PRO A 71 16.78 -8.02 -11.56
CA PRO A 71 16.61 -6.76 -12.25
C PRO A 71 17.13 -5.59 -11.40
N ASP A 72 17.23 -4.41 -12.02
CA ASP A 72 17.61 -3.19 -11.32
C ASP A 72 16.67 -2.91 -10.14
N GLY A 73 17.23 -2.42 -9.03
CA GLY A 73 16.50 -2.22 -7.77
C GLY A 73 16.43 -3.47 -6.88
N TYR A 74 16.89 -4.64 -7.35
CA TYR A 74 16.90 -5.87 -6.57
C TYR A 74 18.33 -6.35 -6.28
N GLN A 75 18.46 -7.21 -5.28
CA GLN A 75 19.69 -7.89 -4.90
C GLN A 75 19.47 -9.41 -4.86
N LEU A 76 20.49 -10.16 -5.28
CA LEU A 76 20.43 -11.61 -5.29
C LEU A 76 20.57 -12.14 -3.86
N GLN A 77 19.57 -12.88 -3.41
CA GLN A 77 19.50 -13.54 -2.12
C GLN A 77 19.49 -15.06 -2.31
N ALA A 78 20.29 -15.77 -1.51
CA ALA A 78 20.44 -17.23 -1.58
C ALA A 78 20.73 -17.75 -3.01
N GLU A 79 21.48 -16.96 -3.81
CA GLU A 79 21.93 -17.26 -5.18
C GLU A 79 20.81 -17.47 -6.22
N ARG A 80 19.53 -17.33 -5.85
CA ARG A 80 18.38 -17.64 -6.72
C ARG A 80 17.20 -16.68 -6.61
N LEU A 81 17.04 -16.03 -5.46
CA LEU A 81 15.92 -15.13 -5.17
C LEU A 81 16.35 -13.68 -5.38
N CYS A 82 15.41 -12.83 -5.77
CA CYS A 82 15.57 -11.41 -5.94
C CYS A 82 14.79 -10.71 -4.83
N GLU A 83 15.55 -10.09 -3.93
CA GLU A 83 15.01 -9.28 -2.85
C GLU A 83 15.12 -7.81 -3.24
N ASP A 84 14.08 -7.03 -2.97
CA ASP A 84 14.08 -5.59 -3.20
C ASP A 84 15.14 -4.89 -2.34
N ARG A 85 15.90 -3.97 -2.92
CA ARG A 85 16.86 -3.17 -2.16
C ARG A 85 16.10 -2.04 -1.49
N ASN A 86 16.04 -2.06 -0.16
CA ASN A 86 15.39 -0.97 0.58
C ASN A 86 16.26 0.28 0.61
N GLU A 87 16.10 1.18 -0.36
CA GLU A 87 16.91 2.40 -0.42
C GLU A 87 16.66 3.32 0.79
N CYS A 88 15.44 3.29 1.33
CA CYS A 88 15.04 4.12 2.47
C CYS A 88 15.78 3.79 3.78
N GLU A 89 16.36 2.61 3.93
CA GLU A 89 17.16 2.25 5.12
C GLU A 89 18.45 3.05 5.25
N SER A 90 19.01 3.53 4.13
CA SER A 90 20.23 4.34 4.14
C SER A 90 19.99 5.79 4.62
N GLY A 91 18.74 6.28 4.55
CA GLY A 91 18.34 7.63 4.95
C GLY A 91 18.86 8.79 4.09
N ARG A 92 19.53 8.53 2.96
CA ARG A 92 20.22 9.58 2.15
C ARG A 92 19.52 9.97 0.85
N TYR A 93 18.45 9.30 0.47
CA TYR A 93 17.86 9.44 -0.86
C TYR A 93 16.82 10.56 -1.01
N CYS A 94 16.18 10.98 0.09
CA CYS A 94 15.15 12.03 0.05
C CYS A 94 15.60 13.31 0.75
N GLN A 95 14.98 14.43 0.39
CA GLN A 95 15.20 15.73 1.05
C GLN A 95 14.65 15.72 2.49
N ALA A 96 15.08 16.68 3.31
CA ALA A 96 14.72 16.73 4.73
C ALA A 96 13.20 16.90 4.98
N ASP A 97 12.51 17.65 4.12
CA ASP A 97 11.07 17.89 4.12
C ASP A 97 10.26 16.78 3.44
N GLN A 98 10.94 15.72 2.99
CA GLN A 98 10.35 14.57 2.35
C GLN A 98 10.45 13.32 3.23
N MET A 99 9.54 12.40 3.00
CA MET A 99 9.53 11.05 3.54
C MET A 99 9.87 10.06 2.42
N CYS A 100 10.75 9.11 2.72
CA CYS A 100 11.11 8.04 1.80
C CYS A 100 10.09 6.91 1.89
N TRP A 101 9.62 6.45 0.74
CA TRP A 101 8.72 5.32 0.60
C TRP A 101 9.34 4.26 -0.31
N ASN A 102 9.64 3.11 0.28
CA ASN A 102 10.20 1.97 -0.44
C ASN A 102 9.10 1.14 -1.12
N TYR A 103 9.35 0.66 -2.32
CA TYR A 103 8.44 -0.23 -3.06
C TYR A 103 9.24 -1.25 -3.88
N HIS A 104 8.60 -2.35 -4.26
CA HIS A 104 9.24 -3.40 -5.06
C HIS A 104 9.74 -2.85 -6.41
N GLY A 105 11.07 -2.71 -6.53
CA GLY A 105 11.77 -2.12 -7.67
C GLY A 105 12.26 -0.69 -7.49
N GLY A 106 12.21 -0.12 -6.27
CA GLY A 106 12.88 1.14 -5.94
C GLY A 106 12.19 1.99 -4.87
N TYR A 107 12.42 3.31 -4.91
CA TYR A 107 11.91 4.24 -3.90
C TYR A 107 11.28 5.50 -4.49
N ARG A 108 10.37 6.09 -3.72
CA ARG A 108 9.76 7.40 -4.00
C ARG A 108 9.86 8.30 -2.79
N CYS A 109 10.06 9.59 -3.03
CA CYS A 109 10.02 10.61 -1.99
C CYS A 109 8.69 11.35 -2.05
N PHE A 110 7.99 11.42 -0.92
CA PHE A 110 6.75 12.17 -0.77
C PHE A 110 6.94 13.34 0.19
N PRO A 111 6.21 14.45 0.04
CA PRO A 111 6.29 15.55 0.99
C PRO A 111 5.78 15.10 2.37
N ARG A 112 6.48 15.46 3.45
CA ARG A 112 6.02 15.22 4.83
C ARG A 112 4.70 15.95 5.11
N ASN A 113 4.53 17.13 4.52
CA ASN A 113 3.29 17.89 4.56
C ASN A 113 2.66 17.96 3.16
N PRO A 114 1.71 17.07 2.83
CA PRO A 114 0.99 17.08 1.55
C PRO A 114 -0.19 18.07 1.53
N CYS A 115 -0.48 18.77 2.64
CA CYS A 115 -1.64 19.64 2.75
C CYS A 115 -1.47 20.88 1.85
N ARG A 116 -2.55 21.24 1.15
CA ARG A 116 -2.63 22.47 0.34
C ARG A 116 -3.64 23.39 0.98
N GLU A 117 -3.39 24.70 0.91
CA GLU A 117 -4.37 25.70 1.34
C GLU A 117 -5.73 25.43 0.66
N PRO A 118 -6.86 25.54 1.40
CA PRO A 118 -7.01 26.06 2.77
C PRO A 118 -6.82 25.03 3.90
N TYR A 119 -6.34 23.82 3.61
CA TYR A 119 -6.16 22.78 4.62
C TYR A 119 -4.89 22.99 5.46
N THR A 120 -5.02 22.76 6.76
CA THR A 120 -3.90 22.77 7.70
C THR A 120 -3.52 21.35 8.13
N ALA A 121 -2.22 21.07 8.23
CA ALA A 121 -1.74 19.78 8.74
C ALA A 121 -2.08 19.61 10.22
N ILE A 122 -2.72 18.50 10.57
CA ILE A 122 -2.98 18.08 11.97
C ILE A 122 -1.96 17.04 12.40
N ALA A 123 -1.63 16.11 11.50
CA ALA A 123 -0.66 15.05 11.73
C ALA A 123 -0.01 14.66 10.40
N GLU A 124 0.97 13.75 10.44
CA GLU A 124 1.61 13.24 9.22
C GLU A 124 0.58 12.67 8.25
N GLY A 125 0.53 13.24 7.03
CA GLY A 125 -0.44 12.88 6.01
C GLY A 125 -1.91 13.15 6.38
N ARG A 126 -2.21 13.91 7.44
CA ARG A 126 -3.59 14.28 7.81
C ARG A 126 -3.77 15.78 7.79
N CYS A 127 -4.71 16.22 6.98
CA CYS A 127 -5.05 17.61 6.77
C CYS A 127 -6.50 17.84 7.20
N ALA A 128 -6.81 18.99 7.78
CA ALA A 128 -8.18 19.37 8.07
C ALA A 128 -8.51 20.75 7.56
N CYS A 129 -9.80 20.90 7.24
CA CYS A 129 -10.43 22.17 6.94
C CYS A 129 -11.47 22.41 8.02
N ARG A 130 -11.29 23.48 8.80
CA ARG A 130 -12.24 23.80 9.87
C ARG A 130 -13.47 24.50 9.30
N SER A 131 -14.64 24.17 9.85
CA SER A 131 -15.92 24.71 9.36
C SER A 131 -16.12 26.20 9.63
N ASP A 132 -15.36 26.79 10.55
CA ASP A 132 -15.39 28.23 10.87
C ASP A 132 -14.65 29.09 9.85
N VAL A 133 -13.80 28.47 9.00
CA VAL A 133 -13.07 29.17 7.95
C VAL A 133 -13.94 29.26 6.70
N ALA A 134 -14.20 30.47 6.21
CA ALA A 134 -15.05 30.70 5.04
C ALA A 134 -14.54 29.95 3.78
N ALA A 135 -13.22 29.85 3.60
CA ALA A 135 -12.59 29.11 2.50
C ALA A 135 -12.84 27.58 2.56
N CYS A 136 -13.20 27.04 3.72
CA CYS A 136 -13.50 25.61 3.90
C CYS A 136 -14.97 25.26 3.66
N ARG A 137 -15.82 26.24 3.35
CA ARG A 137 -17.26 26.01 3.18
C ARG A 137 -17.52 25.13 1.96
N GLY A 138 -18.14 23.97 2.17
CA GLY A 138 -18.43 23.00 1.11
C GLY A 138 -17.24 22.11 0.72
N LEU A 139 -16.09 22.27 1.38
CA LEU A 139 -14.96 21.36 1.23
C LEU A 139 -15.05 20.20 2.24
N PRO A 140 -14.43 19.05 1.93
CA PRO A 140 -14.26 17.98 2.91
C PRO A 140 -13.59 18.48 4.20
N SER A 141 -14.12 18.07 5.35
CA SER A 141 -13.63 18.48 6.68
C SER A 141 -12.23 17.95 6.97
N SER A 142 -11.85 16.83 6.34
CA SER A 142 -10.50 16.28 6.42
C SER A 142 -10.07 15.60 5.12
N MET A 143 -8.75 15.64 4.89
CA MET A 143 -8.06 14.88 3.86
C MET A 143 -6.96 14.04 4.49
N VAL A 144 -6.91 12.76 4.15
CA VAL A 144 -5.91 11.82 4.62
C VAL A 144 -5.13 11.31 3.40
N TYR A 145 -3.82 11.47 3.43
CA TYR A 145 -2.88 11.01 2.42
C TYR A 145 -2.23 9.73 2.90
N LYS A 146 -2.36 8.67 2.11
CA LYS A 146 -1.75 7.38 2.39
C LYS A 146 -1.07 6.84 1.14
N TYR A 147 -0.06 6.03 1.39
CA TYR A 147 0.80 5.43 0.38
C TYR A 147 0.86 3.95 0.67
N MET A 148 0.83 3.14 -0.38
CA MET A 148 1.06 1.71 -0.29
C MET A 148 1.77 1.23 -1.55
N SER A 149 2.49 0.13 -1.43
CA SER A 149 3.14 -0.54 -2.56
C SER A 149 2.59 -1.94 -2.75
N ILE A 150 2.48 -2.37 -4.00
CA ILE A 150 2.09 -3.72 -4.38
C ILE A 150 2.98 -4.21 -5.53
N THR A 151 3.20 -5.52 -5.58
CA THR A 151 3.81 -6.17 -6.74
C THR A 151 2.79 -6.31 -7.88
N SER A 152 3.29 -6.42 -9.11
CA SER A 152 2.44 -6.75 -10.26
C SER A 152 1.87 -8.17 -10.15
N GLY A 153 0.81 -8.50 -10.89
CA GLY A 153 0.36 -9.90 -11.03
C GLY A 153 -0.26 -10.55 -9.78
N ARG A 154 -0.75 -9.76 -8.80
CA ARG A 154 -1.57 -10.28 -7.70
C ARG A 154 -2.78 -11.06 -8.21
N THR A 155 -3.14 -12.13 -7.50
CA THR A 155 -4.34 -12.92 -7.76
C THR A 155 -5.60 -12.06 -7.55
N LEU A 156 -6.63 -12.29 -8.37
CA LEU A 156 -7.85 -11.48 -8.38
C LEU A 156 -9.07 -12.29 -7.96
N PRO A 157 -10.05 -11.67 -7.28
CA PRO A 157 -10.00 -10.32 -6.71
C PRO A 157 -9.05 -10.25 -5.51
N ALA A 158 -8.38 -9.11 -5.31
CA ALA A 158 -7.49 -8.91 -4.15
C ALA A 158 -8.03 -7.83 -3.22
N ASP A 159 -8.22 -8.19 -1.95
CA ASP A 159 -8.46 -7.21 -0.89
C ASP A 159 -7.18 -6.39 -0.66
N LEU A 160 -7.28 -5.06 -0.74
CA LEU A 160 -6.13 -4.16 -0.56
C LEU A 160 -6.05 -3.62 0.87
N PHE A 161 -7.12 -3.00 1.37
CA PHE A 161 -7.21 -2.48 2.73
C PHE A 161 -8.63 -2.10 3.11
N GLN A 162 -8.89 -2.10 4.41
CA GLN A 162 -10.16 -1.65 4.97
C GLN A 162 -10.11 -0.16 5.30
N VAL A 163 -11.08 0.59 4.80
CA VAL A 163 -11.40 1.94 5.28
C VAL A 163 -12.46 1.88 6.36
N ALA A 164 -12.31 2.71 7.38
CA ALA A 164 -13.29 2.81 8.45
C ALA A 164 -13.44 4.25 8.95
N SER A 165 -14.62 4.55 9.51
CA SER A 165 -14.85 5.78 10.29
C SER A 165 -14.09 5.71 11.61
N THR A 166 -13.54 6.85 12.06
CA THR A 166 -13.03 7.00 13.43
C THR A 166 -14.13 7.15 14.47
N ASP A 167 -15.35 7.46 14.03
CA ASP A 167 -16.51 7.62 14.89
C ASP A 167 -17.30 6.30 14.96
N ALA A 168 -17.63 5.91 16.17
CA ALA A 168 -18.37 4.69 16.48
C ALA A 168 -19.85 4.96 16.84
N SER A 169 -20.28 6.22 16.86
CA SER A 169 -21.60 6.65 17.33
C SER A 169 -22.74 6.10 16.46
N SER A 170 -23.79 5.59 17.10
CA SER A 170 -24.95 5.01 16.42
C SER A 170 -25.83 6.03 15.68
N SER A 171 -25.72 7.31 16.03
CA SER A 171 -26.42 8.43 15.38
C SER A 171 -25.77 8.87 14.06
N MET A 172 -24.63 8.28 13.69
CA MET A 172 -23.91 8.62 12.48
C MET A 172 -24.00 7.50 11.45
N ILE A 173 -24.48 7.86 10.25
CA ILE A 173 -24.53 6.97 9.10
C ILE A 173 -23.36 7.33 8.20
N HIS A 174 -22.55 6.35 7.84
CA HIS A 174 -21.39 6.51 6.98
C HIS A 174 -21.62 5.85 5.63
N ASN A 175 -21.28 6.55 4.55
CA ASN A 175 -21.27 6.01 3.20
C ASN A 175 -19.89 6.23 2.57
N PHE A 176 -19.38 5.22 1.86
CA PHE A 176 -18.04 5.21 1.28
C PHE A 176 -18.13 5.08 -0.23
N ASN A 177 -17.52 6.00 -0.98
CA ASN A 177 -17.52 6.00 -2.44
C ASN A 177 -16.13 6.28 -2.99
N ILE A 178 -15.80 5.68 -4.14
CA ILE A 178 -14.63 6.08 -4.92
C ILE A 178 -15.04 7.30 -5.75
N VAL A 179 -14.39 8.44 -5.53
CA VAL A 179 -14.74 9.72 -6.18
C VAL A 179 -13.78 10.12 -7.28
N SER A 180 -12.57 9.54 -7.31
CA SER A 180 -11.58 9.78 -8.37
C SER A 180 -10.59 8.61 -8.48
N GLY A 181 -9.94 8.48 -9.64
CA GLY A 181 -8.82 7.54 -9.81
C GLY A 181 -9.18 6.11 -10.20
N ASN A 182 -10.41 5.87 -10.66
CA ASN A 182 -10.90 4.53 -11.01
C ASN A 182 -11.52 4.46 -12.43
N ASP A 183 -11.01 5.25 -13.37
CA ASP A 183 -11.55 5.33 -14.75
C ASP A 183 -11.47 3.98 -15.49
N ARG A 184 -10.48 3.15 -15.14
CA ARG A 184 -10.26 1.81 -15.72
C ARG A 184 -11.08 0.71 -15.04
N GLN A 185 -11.91 1.04 -14.06
CA GLN A 185 -12.69 0.10 -13.25
C GLN A 185 -11.83 -1.02 -12.65
N GLU A 186 -10.65 -0.64 -12.14
CA GLU A 186 -9.67 -1.54 -11.54
C GLU A 186 -9.96 -1.81 -10.06
N PHE A 187 -10.76 -0.95 -9.44
CA PHE A 187 -11.11 -0.99 -8.02
C PHE A 187 -12.62 -0.95 -7.80
N TYR A 188 -13.07 -1.52 -6.69
CA TYR A 188 -14.41 -1.32 -6.16
C TYR A 188 -14.39 -1.36 -4.63
N LEU A 189 -15.43 -0.79 -4.01
CA LEU A 189 -15.61 -0.86 -2.56
C LEU A 189 -16.59 -1.98 -2.21
N ARG A 190 -16.18 -2.88 -1.32
CA ARG A 190 -17.05 -3.91 -0.73
C ARG A 190 -17.39 -3.49 0.69
N SER A 191 -18.67 -3.23 0.97
CA SER A 191 -19.12 -2.89 2.32
C SER A 191 -18.85 -4.06 3.28
N ILE A 192 -18.28 -3.76 4.45
CA ILE A 192 -18.07 -4.74 5.53
C ILE A 192 -19.07 -4.48 6.66
N SER A 193 -19.26 -3.21 7.04
CA SER A 193 -20.18 -2.78 8.08
C SER A 193 -20.71 -1.38 7.79
N GLY A 194 -21.69 -0.91 8.57
CA GLY A 194 -22.17 0.48 8.50
C GLY A 194 -21.10 1.55 8.82
N ARG A 195 -19.88 1.14 9.20
CA ARG A 195 -18.75 2.03 9.52
C ARG A 195 -17.47 1.68 8.75
N SER A 196 -17.49 0.68 7.87
CA SER A 196 -16.29 0.25 7.15
C SER A 196 -16.56 -0.40 5.80
N ALA A 197 -15.61 -0.23 4.89
CA ALA A 197 -15.59 -0.85 3.57
C ALA A 197 -14.18 -1.37 3.24
N MET A 198 -14.09 -2.37 2.40
CA MET A 198 -12.83 -2.89 1.85
C MET A 198 -12.62 -2.32 0.45
N LEU A 199 -11.45 -1.74 0.17
CA LEU A 199 -11.04 -1.49 -1.20
C LEU A 199 -10.55 -2.82 -1.80
N VAL A 200 -11.17 -3.21 -2.90
CA VAL A 200 -10.87 -4.46 -3.60
C VAL A 200 -10.42 -4.16 -5.00
N MET A 201 -9.34 -4.81 -5.42
CA MET A 201 -8.85 -4.81 -6.79
C MET A 201 -9.57 -5.88 -7.60
N SER A 202 -10.23 -5.49 -8.69
CA SER A 202 -10.98 -6.37 -9.60
C SER A 202 -10.22 -6.70 -10.89
N ARG A 203 -9.19 -5.91 -11.24
CA ARG A 203 -8.40 -6.08 -12.47
C ARG A 203 -6.91 -6.06 -12.17
N PRO A 204 -6.08 -6.74 -12.98
CA PRO A 204 -4.65 -6.79 -12.72
C PRO A 204 -4.03 -5.42 -12.99
N LEU A 205 -3.24 -4.95 -12.03
CA LEU A 205 -2.48 -3.71 -12.19
C LEU A 205 -1.13 -4.02 -12.83
N GLN A 206 -0.85 -3.36 -13.95
CA GLN A 206 0.45 -3.42 -14.62
C GLN A 206 1.33 -2.28 -14.11
N GLY A 207 2.51 -2.62 -13.57
CA GLY A 207 3.57 -1.66 -13.24
C GLY A 207 4.62 -1.56 -14.36
N PRO A 208 5.65 -0.70 -14.19
CA PRO A 208 5.81 0.25 -13.09
C PRO A 208 4.91 1.48 -13.29
N ARG A 209 4.01 1.76 -12.34
CA ARG A 209 3.20 2.99 -12.35
C ARG A 209 2.66 3.34 -10.97
N GLU A 210 2.17 4.56 -10.83
CA GLU A 210 1.42 5.02 -9.67
C GLU A 210 -0.07 5.13 -10.02
N ALA A 211 -0.93 4.59 -9.16
CA ALA A 211 -2.37 4.78 -9.22
C ALA A 211 -2.80 5.60 -8.00
N VAL A 212 -3.45 6.74 -8.24
CA VAL A 212 -3.99 7.58 -7.17
C VAL A 212 -5.50 7.43 -7.15
N VAL A 213 -6.05 6.97 -6.04
CA VAL A 213 -7.49 6.73 -5.86
C VAL A 213 -7.98 7.57 -4.68
N ASP A 214 -9.04 8.34 -4.90
CA ASP A 214 -9.69 9.12 -3.85
C ASP A 214 -10.96 8.41 -3.39
N ILE A 215 -11.03 8.11 -2.10
CA ILE A 215 -12.20 7.52 -1.44
C ILE A 215 -12.83 8.58 -0.54
N GLU A 216 -14.08 8.92 -0.78
CA GLU A 216 -14.84 9.82 0.07
C GLU A 216 -15.67 9.01 1.08
N MET A 217 -15.62 9.42 2.35
CA MET A 217 -16.57 9.03 3.37
C MET A 217 -17.49 10.22 3.64
N THR A 218 -18.77 10.08 3.31
CA THR A 218 -19.80 11.02 3.74
C THR A 218 -20.44 10.52 5.03
N THR A 219 -20.51 11.39 6.03
CA THR A 219 -21.14 11.11 7.32
C THR A 219 -22.37 12.00 7.49
N HIS A 220 -23.52 11.37 7.76
CA HIS A 220 -24.76 12.06 8.11
C HIS A 220 -25.10 11.76 9.57
N ASN A 221 -25.16 12.81 10.38
CA ASN A 221 -25.62 12.69 11.76
C ASN A 221 -27.14 12.88 11.77
N THR A 222 -27.88 11.84 12.14
CA THR A 222 -29.35 11.85 12.13
C THR A 222 -29.96 12.61 13.29
N ALA A 223 -29.23 12.74 14.42
CA ALA A 223 -29.70 13.46 15.60
C ALA A 223 -29.61 14.98 15.43
N LEU A 224 -28.51 15.47 14.83
CA LEU A 224 -28.23 16.90 14.63
C LEU A 224 -28.49 17.36 13.19
N ASN A 225 -28.86 16.45 12.30
CA ASN A 225 -29.10 16.67 10.88
C ASN A 225 -28.01 17.46 10.14
N TYR A 226 -26.74 17.20 10.48
CA TYR A 226 -25.60 17.75 9.72
C TYR A 226 -24.93 16.69 8.87
N ARG A 227 -24.26 17.14 7.81
CA ARG A 227 -23.47 16.30 6.91
C ARG A 227 -22.03 16.79 6.89
N SER A 228 -21.09 15.85 6.86
CA SER A 228 -19.67 16.13 6.72
C SER A 228 -19.08 15.11 5.74
N SER A 229 -18.04 15.49 5.01
CA SER A 229 -17.28 14.53 4.20
C SER A 229 -15.81 14.56 4.56
N ALA A 230 -15.15 13.43 4.38
CA ALA A 230 -13.72 13.26 4.49
C ALA A 230 -13.20 12.53 3.26
N ILE A 231 -11.99 12.82 2.83
CA ILE A 231 -11.36 12.16 1.67
C ILE A 231 -10.10 11.44 2.11
N LEU A 232 -9.96 10.19 1.69
CA LEU A 232 -8.71 9.43 1.70
C LEU A 232 -8.14 9.45 0.29
N ARG A 233 -7.02 10.14 0.09
CA ARG A 233 -6.21 10.06 -1.11
C ARG A 233 -5.15 8.97 -0.93
N LEU A 234 -5.36 7.84 -1.59
CA LEU A 234 -4.43 6.73 -1.58
C LEU A 234 -3.59 6.73 -2.85
N THR A 235 -2.27 6.73 -2.68
CA THR A 235 -1.32 6.47 -3.76
C THR A 235 -0.84 5.04 -3.66
N ILE A 236 -1.14 4.24 -4.68
CA ILE A 236 -0.71 2.85 -4.83
C ILE A 236 0.45 2.84 -5.82
N ILE A 237 1.65 2.46 -5.36
CA ILE A 237 2.82 2.28 -6.22
C ILE A 237 2.87 0.82 -6.65
N ILE A 238 2.78 0.58 -7.96
CA ILE A 238 2.80 -0.76 -8.54
C ILE A 238 4.20 -1.04 -9.08
N GLY A 239 4.87 -2.04 -8.49
CA GLY A 239 6.19 -2.51 -8.92
C GLY A 239 6.18 -3.11 -10.32
N ALA A 240 7.31 -3.04 -11.03
CA ALA A 240 7.44 -3.58 -12.38
C ALA A 240 7.31 -5.11 -12.45
N TYR A 241 7.69 -5.79 -11.37
CA TYR A 241 7.76 -7.25 -11.31
C TYR A 241 6.72 -7.83 -10.33
N PRO A 242 6.34 -9.10 -10.51
CA PRO A 242 5.32 -9.74 -9.67
C PRO A 242 5.85 -10.30 -8.34
N PHE A 243 7.15 -10.18 -8.08
CA PHE A 243 7.84 -10.71 -6.91
C PHE A 243 8.48 -9.63 -6.02
#